data_AF-A0A943F9J1-F1
#
_entry.id   AF-A0A943F9J1-F1
#
_cell.length_a   1.000
_cell.length_b   1.000
_cell.length_c   1.000
_cell.angle_alpha   90.00
_cell.angle_beta   90.00
_cell.angle_gamma   90.00
#
_symmetry.space_group_name_H-M   'P 1'
#
loop_
_entity.id
_entity.type
_entity.pdbx_description
1 polymer ?
#
loop_
_entity_poly.entity_id
_entity_poly.type
_entity_poly.pdbx_seq_one_letter_code
_entity_poly.pdbx_strand_id
1 'polypeptide(L)'
;MKEQSLEWKPIAYIRSDFPTKFGIPRQSGLVDTTAEIVFEPYCRQQEVIRGIEEYTHLWLIWGFSEMAGSTWSPTVRPPRLGGNKRMGVFATRSPFRPNPVGLSCVRLKKVELRKSEGPVLIVEGADLMNGTPIYDIKPYLAHIDAHPEAKGGFADEVKEYGLNVHIPERYLDEVPKEKQKALKQILMQDPRPAYQQDEKRVYGMEFAGMEVKFRVVDGTAYVCGIKKAEMEQINDQGEKAMKFIVAKNEHVDRMCEITGQAKRQLKGLGLDQWQKGYPSREVWLDDVKKGCTYLAVEEGEILGIFAFQTTPDVSYYEIDGKWLTDGEYASMHRVCVADESKGKGVAGKMFSYGFEMAEKSGFKAVRIDTHPGNLPMQRALEKAGFVRCGKIKLAEGPEAGDERIAFEKIL
;
A
#
# COMPACT_ATOMS: atom_id res chain seq x y z
N MET A 1 -17.52 -33.44 13.95
CA MET A 1 -18.01 -32.05 13.93
C MET A 1 -17.90 -31.55 12.51
N LYS A 2 -18.94 -30.94 11.94
CA LYS A 2 -18.81 -30.28 10.63
C LYS A 2 -17.77 -29.17 10.81
N GLU A 3 -16.83 -29.08 9.88
CA GLU A 3 -15.89 -27.97 9.83
C GLU A 3 -16.72 -26.68 9.66
N GLN A 4 -16.75 -25.86 10.71
CA GLN A 4 -17.43 -24.56 10.69
C GLN A 4 -16.36 -23.49 10.72
N SER A 5 -16.18 -22.82 9.58
CA SER A 5 -15.38 -21.60 9.47
C SER A 5 -16.21 -20.41 9.92
N LEU A 6 -15.62 -19.51 10.70
CA LEU A 6 -16.22 -18.23 11.07
C LEU A 6 -15.61 -17.13 10.20
N GLU A 7 -16.46 -16.37 9.49
CA GLU A 7 -16.04 -15.21 8.72
C GLU A 7 -16.11 -13.95 9.59
N TRP A 8 -15.02 -13.18 9.64
CA TRP A 8 -14.90 -12.00 10.50
C TRP A 8 -14.90 -10.75 9.63
N LYS A 9 -15.81 -9.81 9.91
CA LYS A 9 -15.86 -8.51 9.26
C LYS A 9 -15.18 -7.46 10.15
N PRO A 10 -14.23 -6.66 9.65
CA PRO A 10 -13.66 -5.55 10.41
C PRO A 10 -14.74 -4.57 10.87
N ILE A 11 -14.70 -4.16 12.15
CA ILE A 11 -15.60 -3.14 12.70
C ILE A 11 -14.97 -1.74 12.63
N ALA A 12 -13.65 -1.66 12.56
CA ALA A 12 -12.88 -0.42 12.52
C ALA A 12 -11.48 -0.68 11.94
N TYR A 13 -10.76 0.40 11.63
CA TYR A 13 -9.33 0.38 11.34
C TYR A 13 -8.60 1.35 12.23
N ILE A 14 -7.33 1.06 12.51
CA ILE A 14 -6.47 1.98 13.23
C ILE A 14 -5.74 2.93 12.28
N ARG A 15 -5.75 4.23 12.58
CA ARG A 15 -4.87 5.23 11.98
C ARG A 15 -3.74 5.51 12.94
N SER A 16 -2.53 5.10 12.58
CA SER A 16 -1.34 5.26 13.42
C SER A 16 -0.21 5.94 12.65
N ASP A 17 0.81 6.37 13.39
CA ASP A 17 2.02 6.98 12.82
C ASP A 17 2.94 5.98 12.12
N PHE A 18 2.55 4.70 12.00
CA PHE A 18 3.39 3.61 11.49
C PHE A 18 2.88 3.09 10.15
N PRO A 19 3.42 3.56 9.02
CA PRO A 19 2.99 3.07 7.71
C PRO A 19 3.53 1.67 7.39
N THR A 20 4.61 1.23 8.06
CA THR A 20 5.21 -0.09 7.87
C THR A 20 5.44 -0.81 9.21
N LYS A 21 5.69 -2.11 9.16
CA LYS A 21 6.03 -2.93 10.34
C LYS A 21 7.31 -2.52 11.06
N PHE A 22 8.25 -1.88 10.37
CA PHE A 22 9.55 -1.54 10.96
C PHE A 22 9.44 -0.26 11.79
N GLY A 23 9.76 -0.37 13.09
CA GLY A 23 9.62 0.74 14.05
C GLY A 23 8.35 0.67 14.91
N ILE A 24 7.41 -0.23 14.60
CA ILE A 24 6.24 -0.46 15.48
C ILE A 24 6.72 -1.00 16.84
N PRO A 25 6.17 -0.50 17.97
CA PRO A 25 6.42 -1.06 19.28
C PRO A 25 6.20 -2.57 19.31
N ARG A 26 7.08 -3.32 19.99
CA ARG A 26 6.99 -4.80 19.99
C ARG A 26 5.76 -5.35 20.70
N GLN A 27 5.18 -4.56 21.62
CA GLN A 27 3.97 -4.86 22.37
C GLN A 27 3.27 -3.55 22.77
N SER A 28 1.93 -3.60 22.87
CA SER A 28 1.10 -2.49 23.33
C SER A 28 1.52 -1.96 24.70
N GLY A 29 1.47 -0.64 24.88
CA GLY A 29 1.78 0.04 26.15
C GLY A 29 3.27 0.24 26.45
N LEU A 30 4.19 -0.20 25.57
CA LEU A 30 5.63 0.05 25.75
C LEU A 30 6.08 1.46 25.34
N VAL A 31 5.29 2.13 24.51
CA VAL A 31 5.56 3.46 23.95
C VAL A 31 4.26 4.25 23.98
N ASP A 32 4.33 5.53 24.30
CA ASP A 32 3.17 6.43 24.37
C ASP A 32 2.77 6.94 22.97
N THR A 33 2.53 6.03 22.03
CA THR A 33 2.10 6.36 20.65
C THR A 33 0.61 6.70 20.64
N THR A 34 0.23 7.79 19.99
CA THR A 34 -1.19 8.14 19.78
C THR A 34 -1.68 7.57 18.45
N ALA A 35 -2.90 7.02 18.44
CA ALA A 35 -3.57 6.53 17.24
C ALA A 35 -5.07 6.81 17.31
N GLU A 36 -5.75 6.72 16.16
CA GLU A 36 -7.20 6.84 16.06
C GLU A 36 -7.80 5.48 15.68
N ILE A 37 -8.92 5.12 16.28
CA ILE A 37 -9.73 3.98 15.83
C ILE A 37 -10.94 4.55 15.11
N VAL A 38 -11.05 4.24 13.82
CA VAL A 38 -12.08 4.76 12.92
C VAL A 38 -12.99 3.61 12.51
N PHE A 39 -14.27 3.71 12.89
CA PHE A 39 -15.24 2.65 12.62
C PHE A 39 -15.61 2.56 11.13
N GLU A 40 -15.86 1.33 10.68
CA GLU A 40 -16.45 1.04 9.39
C GLU A 40 -17.86 1.63 9.30
N PRO A 41 -18.35 2.07 8.11
CA PRO A 41 -19.62 2.78 7.98
C PRO A 41 -20.81 2.10 8.66
N TYR A 42 -20.85 0.77 8.68
CA TYR A 42 -21.93 0.00 9.30
C TYR A 42 -21.89 0.00 10.85
N CYS A 43 -20.79 0.43 11.47
CA CYS A 43 -20.54 0.46 12.91
C CYS A 43 -20.28 1.89 13.43
N ARG A 44 -20.76 2.93 12.71
CA ARG A 44 -20.59 4.35 13.09
C ARG A 44 -21.72 4.92 13.96
N GLN A 45 -22.70 4.11 14.36
CA GLN A 45 -23.79 4.62 15.20
C GLN A 45 -23.25 4.91 16.61
N GLN A 46 -23.63 6.04 17.21
CA GLN A 46 -23.09 6.47 18.50
C GLN A 46 -23.47 5.49 19.64
N GLU A 47 -24.55 4.74 19.49
CA GLU A 47 -25.01 3.74 20.44
C GLU A 47 -23.97 2.65 20.71
N VAL A 48 -23.14 2.30 19.73
CA VAL A 48 -22.16 1.20 19.86
C VAL A 48 -21.02 1.54 20.83
N ILE A 49 -20.81 2.83 21.11
CA ILE A 49 -19.80 3.33 22.05
C ILE A 49 -20.41 3.93 23.32
N ARG A 50 -21.72 3.79 23.54
CA ARG A 50 -22.37 4.36 24.73
C ARG A 50 -21.73 3.78 26.01
N GLY A 51 -21.26 4.66 26.89
CA GLY A 51 -20.58 4.28 28.13
C GLY A 51 -19.10 3.90 27.97
N ILE A 52 -18.52 3.97 26.77
CA ILE A 52 -17.11 3.59 26.56
C ILE A 52 -16.13 4.48 27.34
N GLU A 53 -16.48 5.76 27.52
CA GLU A 53 -15.65 6.75 28.22
C GLU A 53 -15.57 6.49 29.74
N GLU A 54 -16.38 5.59 30.29
CA GLU A 54 -16.26 5.12 31.67
C GLU A 54 -15.01 4.24 31.89
N TYR A 55 -14.40 3.77 30.79
CA TYR A 55 -13.21 2.92 30.82
C TYR A 55 -11.98 3.67 30.34
N THR A 56 -10.89 3.56 31.09
CA THR A 56 -9.60 4.17 30.71
C THR A 56 -8.79 3.30 29.76
N HIS A 57 -9.06 1.99 29.71
CA HIS A 57 -8.32 1.03 28.91
C HIS A 57 -9.28 0.11 28.16
N LEU A 58 -8.87 -0.27 26.95
CA LEU A 58 -9.63 -1.11 26.04
C LEU A 58 -8.76 -2.26 25.53
N TRP A 59 -9.35 -3.44 25.42
CA TRP A 59 -8.83 -4.52 24.60
C TRP A 59 -9.22 -4.31 23.15
N LEU A 60 -8.24 -4.46 22.26
CA LEU A 60 -8.44 -4.53 20.81
C LEU A 60 -8.17 -5.96 20.34
N ILE A 61 -9.12 -6.55 19.64
CA ILE A 61 -8.92 -7.79 18.87
C ILE A 61 -8.79 -7.39 17.41
N TRP A 62 -7.67 -7.73 16.78
CA TRP A 62 -7.31 -7.21 15.45
C TRP A 62 -6.65 -8.28 14.59
N GLY A 63 -6.58 -8.06 13.27
CA GLY A 63 -6.04 -9.02 12.32
C GLY A 63 -4.63 -8.68 11.86
N PHE A 64 -3.72 -9.66 11.79
CA PHE A 64 -2.46 -9.48 11.07
C PHE A 64 -2.74 -9.44 9.55
N SER A 65 -3.09 -8.27 9.03
CA SER A 65 -3.53 -8.06 7.63
C SER A 65 -2.55 -8.63 6.60
N GLU A 66 -1.25 -8.43 6.80
CA GLU A 66 -0.20 -8.97 5.92
C GLU A 66 -0.04 -10.51 5.97
N MET A 67 -0.73 -11.20 6.87
CA MET A 67 -0.67 -12.67 6.99
C MET A 67 -1.90 -13.38 6.43
N ALA A 68 -2.90 -12.65 5.95
CA ALA A 68 -4.09 -13.24 5.33
C ALA A 68 -3.67 -14.14 4.15
N GLY A 69 -4.08 -15.42 4.17
CA GLY A 69 -3.76 -16.39 3.12
C GLY A 69 -2.37 -17.04 3.22
N SER A 70 -1.55 -16.70 4.21
CA SER A 70 -0.24 -17.35 4.41
C SER A 70 -0.33 -18.72 5.07
N THR A 71 0.59 -19.62 4.74
CA THR A 71 0.73 -20.91 5.45
C THR A 71 1.32 -20.68 6.84
N TRP A 72 0.61 -21.09 7.89
CA TRP A 72 1.11 -21.00 9.26
C TRP A 72 2.14 -22.11 9.56
N SER A 73 2.94 -21.96 10.61
CA SER A 73 3.91 -22.98 11.05
C SER A 73 3.74 -23.31 12.54
N PRO A 74 3.84 -24.59 12.95
CA PRO A 74 3.75 -24.98 14.37
C PRO A 74 4.80 -24.33 15.28
N THR A 75 5.94 -23.93 14.72
CA THR A 75 7.04 -23.32 15.47
C THR A 75 7.62 -22.12 14.72
N VAL A 76 8.13 -21.15 15.48
CA VAL A 76 8.69 -19.89 14.98
C VAL A 76 10.05 -19.64 15.64
N ARG A 77 10.80 -18.66 15.16
CA ARG A 77 12.10 -18.23 15.72
C ARG A 77 11.95 -16.82 16.32
N PRO A 78 11.64 -16.68 17.61
CA PRO A 78 11.50 -15.38 18.24
C PRO A 78 12.81 -14.57 18.17
N PRO A 79 12.76 -13.28 17.79
CA PRO A 79 13.96 -12.44 17.73
C PRO A 79 14.73 -12.38 19.06
N ARG A 80 14.02 -12.36 20.20
CA ARG A 80 14.61 -12.32 21.55
C ARG A 80 15.45 -13.55 21.93
N LEU A 81 15.33 -14.65 21.18
CA LEU A 81 16.14 -15.86 21.37
C LEU A 81 17.29 -15.96 20.37
N GLY A 82 17.75 -14.83 19.84
CA GLY A 82 18.85 -14.75 18.87
C GLY A 82 18.55 -15.41 17.52
N GLY A 83 17.28 -15.72 17.23
CA GLY A 83 16.84 -16.30 15.95
C GLY A 83 17.20 -17.77 15.72
N ASN A 84 18.00 -18.40 16.60
CA ASN A 84 18.47 -19.78 16.41
C ASN A 84 17.61 -20.82 17.13
N LYS A 85 16.93 -20.44 18.22
CA LYS A 85 16.03 -21.33 18.97
C LYS A 85 14.60 -21.26 18.43
N ARG A 86 14.00 -22.42 18.13
CA ARG A 86 12.59 -22.53 17.76
C ARG A 86 11.70 -22.64 19.00
N MET A 87 10.54 -22.00 18.95
CA MET A 87 9.49 -22.06 19.98
C MET A 87 8.15 -22.41 19.33
N GLY A 88 7.30 -23.14 20.05
CA GLY A 88 5.92 -23.39 19.60
C GLY A 88 5.16 -22.08 19.38
N VAL A 89 4.40 -21.95 18.29
CA VAL A 89 3.77 -20.68 17.91
C VAL A 89 2.87 -20.12 19.03
N PHE A 90 2.13 -20.99 19.72
CA PHE A 90 1.25 -20.62 20.84
C PHE A 90 1.99 -20.23 22.11
N ALA A 91 3.27 -20.58 22.25
CA ALA A 91 4.15 -20.12 23.33
C ALA A 91 4.82 -18.77 23.02
N THR A 92 4.41 -18.09 21.95
CA THR A 92 4.95 -16.78 21.53
C THR A 92 3.81 -15.79 21.33
N ARG A 93 4.11 -14.58 20.82
CA ARG A 93 3.13 -13.63 20.25
C ARG A 93 3.31 -13.45 18.73
N SER A 94 3.87 -14.44 18.05
CA SER A 94 4.13 -14.39 16.60
C SER A 94 2.84 -14.28 15.78
N PRO A 95 2.87 -13.59 14.61
CA PRO A 95 1.70 -13.48 13.72
C PRO A 95 1.43 -14.74 12.87
N PHE A 96 2.39 -15.68 12.76
CA PHE A 96 2.28 -16.88 11.91
C PHE A 96 1.44 -18.01 12.54
N ARG A 97 0.20 -17.70 12.89
CA ARG A 97 -0.75 -18.59 13.61
C ARG A 97 -1.82 -19.15 12.67
N PRO A 98 -2.51 -20.24 13.06
CA PRO A 98 -3.69 -20.73 12.32
C PRO A 98 -4.76 -19.65 12.15
N ASN A 99 -5.02 -18.89 13.23
CA ASN A 99 -5.87 -17.70 13.20
C ASN A 99 -4.98 -16.48 13.44
N PRO A 100 -4.77 -15.60 12.45
CA PRO A 100 -3.88 -14.45 12.56
C PRO A 100 -4.55 -13.30 13.33
N VAL A 101 -4.88 -13.57 14.60
CA VAL A 101 -5.53 -12.62 15.51
C VAL A 101 -4.51 -12.09 16.52
N GLY A 102 -4.42 -10.77 16.62
CA GLY A 102 -3.66 -10.02 17.61
C GLY A 102 -4.56 -9.52 18.75
N LEU A 103 -3.90 -9.18 19.86
CA LEU A 103 -4.52 -8.62 21.07
C LEU A 103 -3.65 -7.49 21.59
N SER A 104 -4.24 -6.31 21.78
CA SER A 104 -3.55 -5.13 22.33
C SER A 104 -4.38 -4.47 23.42
N CYS A 105 -3.74 -4.07 24.51
CA CYS A 105 -4.34 -3.22 25.54
C CYS A 105 -3.93 -1.78 25.27
N VAL A 106 -4.89 -0.91 25.01
CA VAL A 106 -4.65 0.51 24.72
C VAL A 106 -5.35 1.39 25.75
N ARG A 107 -4.80 2.58 25.98
CA ARG A 107 -5.45 3.58 26.83
C ARG A 107 -6.40 4.43 25.99
N LEU A 108 -7.66 4.56 26.37
CA LEU A 108 -8.60 5.51 25.79
C LEU A 108 -8.28 6.92 26.30
N LYS A 109 -8.04 7.86 25.39
CA LYS A 109 -7.73 9.26 25.72
C LYS A 109 -8.98 10.14 25.63
N LYS A 110 -9.76 9.97 24.57
CA LYS A 110 -11.03 10.68 24.34
C LYS A 110 -11.83 10.02 23.20
N VAL A 111 -13.10 10.34 23.15
CA VAL A 111 -13.96 10.10 21.99
C VAL A 111 -14.17 11.40 21.23
N GLU A 112 -14.04 11.37 19.91
CA GLU A 112 -14.39 12.48 19.03
C GLU A 112 -15.56 12.09 18.12
N LEU A 113 -16.57 12.96 18.01
CA LEU A 113 -17.66 12.78 17.06
C LEU A 113 -17.35 13.62 15.80
N ARG A 114 -17.15 12.96 14.67
CA ARG A 114 -16.80 13.59 13.39
C ARG A 114 -17.94 13.41 12.38
N LYS A 115 -18.20 14.44 11.58
CA LYS A 115 -19.36 14.49 10.66
C LYS A 115 -19.41 13.33 9.64
N SER A 116 -18.27 12.96 9.05
CA SER A 116 -18.17 11.90 8.03
C SER A 116 -17.79 10.54 8.62
N GLU A 117 -17.12 10.51 9.77
CA GLU A 117 -16.52 9.29 10.34
C GLU A 117 -17.30 8.74 11.53
N GLY A 118 -18.29 9.48 12.05
CA GLY A 118 -19.01 9.09 13.26
C GLY A 118 -18.11 9.18 14.50
N PRO A 119 -18.25 8.27 15.48
CA PRO A 119 -17.35 8.22 16.62
C PRO A 119 -15.94 7.78 16.20
N VAL A 120 -14.93 8.44 16.76
CA VAL A 120 -13.51 8.10 16.61
C VAL A 120 -12.90 8.00 18.00
N LEU A 121 -12.27 6.86 18.30
CA LEU A 121 -11.61 6.67 19.58
C LEU A 121 -10.15 7.09 19.46
N ILE A 122 -9.73 8.08 20.25
CA ILE A 122 -8.33 8.48 20.31
C ILE A 122 -7.67 7.67 21.42
N VAL A 123 -6.69 6.85 21.05
CA VAL A 123 -6.04 5.89 21.95
C VAL A 123 -4.54 6.11 22.02
N GLU A 124 -3.94 5.62 23.11
CA GLU A 124 -2.51 5.66 23.37
C GLU A 124 -1.97 4.25 23.64
N GLY A 125 -0.73 3.98 23.21
CA GLY A 125 -0.04 2.72 23.45
C GLY A 125 -0.35 1.63 22.42
N ALA A 126 -0.92 1.98 21.28
CA ALA A 126 -1.20 1.04 20.20
C ALA A 126 0.10 0.59 19.49
N ASP A 127 0.19 -0.71 19.24
CA ASP A 127 1.29 -1.42 18.55
C ASP A 127 0.86 -1.98 17.18
N LEU A 128 0.01 -1.23 16.48
CA LEU A 128 -0.58 -1.63 15.20
C LEU A 128 -0.09 -0.74 14.06
N MET A 129 0.10 -1.35 12.89
CA MET A 129 0.39 -0.64 11.64
C MET A 129 -0.83 0.17 11.20
N ASN A 130 -0.62 1.30 10.54
CA ASN A 130 -1.69 2.09 9.95
C ASN A 130 -2.54 1.24 9.01
N GLY A 131 -3.86 1.35 9.11
CA GLY A 131 -4.82 0.56 8.33
C GLY A 131 -5.04 -0.87 8.84
N THR A 132 -4.46 -1.27 9.98
CA THR A 132 -4.72 -2.61 10.53
C THR A 132 -6.20 -2.77 10.92
N PRO A 133 -6.89 -3.85 10.48
CA PRO A 133 -8.29 -4.09 10.79
C PRO A 133 -8.47 -4.49 12.26
N ILE A 134 -9.47 -3.89 12.91
CA ILE A 134 -9.95 -4.23 14.24
C ILE A 134 -11.27 -4.97 14.08
N TYR A 135 -11.37 -6.12 14.73
CA TYR A 135 -12.54 -7.00 14.70
C TYR A 135 -13.43 -6.84 15.93
N ASP A 136 -12.86 -6.45 17.07
CA ASP A 136 -13.62 -6.26 18.30
C ASP A 136 -12.92 -5.31 19.27
N ILE A 137 -13.72 -4.63 20.09
CA ILE A 137 -13.27 -3.73 21.16
C ILE A 137 -13.99 -4.12 22.44
N LYS A 138 -13.25 -4.30 23.53
CA LYS A 138 -13.83 -4.60 24.86
C LYS A 138 -13.26 -3.68 25.94
N PRO A 139 -14.02 -3.34 26.98
CA PRO A 139 -13.45 -2.67 28.14
C PRO A 139 -12.41 -3.58 28.82
N TYR A 140 -11.29 -2.99 29.24
CA TYR A 140 -10.33 -3.66 30.11
C TYR A 140 -10.76 -3.53 31.56
N LEU A 141 -10.90 -4.64 32.27
CA LEU A 141 -11.35 -4.67 33.66
C LEU A 141 -10.18 -5.07 34.56
N ALA A 142 -9.53 -4.10 35.21
CA ALA A 142 -8.30 -4.36 35.96
C ALA A 142 -8.41 -5.47 37.02
N HIS A 143 -9.56 -5.60 37.69
CA HIS A 143 -9.78 -6.65 38.70
C HIS A 143 -9.95 -8.07 38.11
N ILE A 144 -10.16 -8.19 36.79
CA ILE A 144 -10.33 -9.46 36.07
C ILE A 144 -9.12 -9.75 35.19
N ASP A 145 -8.64 -8.74 34.47
CA ASP A 145 -7.66 -8.91 33.40
C ASP A 145 -6.21 -8.72 33.89
N ALA A 146 -5.98 -8.00 35.00
CA ALA A 146 -4.64 -7.74 35.49
C ALA A 146 -4.14 -8.91 36.36
N HIS A 147 -3.05 -9.54 35.90
CA HIS A 147 -2.33 -10.58 36.63
C HIS A 147 -0.85 -10.18 36.82
N PRO A 148 -0.54 -9.24 37.75
CA PRO A 148 0.84 -8.80 37.99
C PRO A 148 1.80 -9.92 38.39
N GLU A 149 1.27 -11.02 38.93
CA GLU A 149 1.99 -12.22 39.34
C GLU A 149 2.40 -13.15 38.18
N ALA A 150 1.89 -12.90 36.97
CA ALA A 150 2.14 -13.75 35.82
C ALA A 150 3.63 -13.77 35.42
N LYS A 151 4.15 -14.96 35.08
CA LYS A 151 5.52 -15.15 34.58
C LYS A 151 5.54 -15.09 33.04
N GLY A 152 6.49 -14.36 32.47
CA GLY A 152 6.66 -14.15 31.03
C GLY A 152 7.60 -15.14 30.34
N GLY A 153 8.19 -16.10 31.06
CA GLY A 153 9.11 -17.10 30.51
C GLY A 153 10.33 -16.46 29.86
N PHE A 154 10.71 -16.93 28.66
CA PHE A 154 11.88 -16.38 27.94
C PHE A 154 11.75 -14.88 27.59
N ALA A 155 10.54 -14.32 27.62
CA ALA A 155 10.35 -12.89 27.38
C ALA A 155 10.81 -12.03 28.58
N ASP A 156 10.83 -12.60 29.79
CA ASP A 156 11.29 -11.94 31.02
C ASP A 156 12.81 -11.93 31.15
N GLU A 157 13.51 -12.94 30.64
CA GLU A 157 14.99 -13.02 30.66
C GLU A 157 15.66 -11.88 29.87
N VAL A 158 14.89 -11.18 29.03
CA VAL A 158 15.36 -10.11 28.14
C VAL A 158 14.64 -8.78 28.42
N LYS A 159 13.98 -8.64 29.57
CA LYS A 159 13.18 -7.44 29.93
C LYS A 159 14.01 -6.15 30.00
N GLU A 160 15.29 -6.24 30.34
CA GLU A 160 16.17 -5.09 30.58
C GLU A 160 16.95 -4.62 29.34
N TYR A 161 16.74 -5.23 28.17
CA TYR A 161 17.41 -4.79 26.95
C TYR A 161 16.73 -3.55 26.38
N GLY A 162 17.38 -2.40 26.52
CA GLY A 162 17.01 -1.15 25.87
C GLY A 162 18.25 -0.36 25.43
N LEU A 163 18.15 0.33 24.30
CA LEU A 163 19.23 1.20 23.82
C LEU A 163 19.20 2.53 24.56
N ASN A 164 20.38 3.08 24.83
CA ASN A 164 20.49 4.53 25.02
C ASN A 164 20.14 5.22 23.71
N VAL A 165 19.60 6.44 23.76
CA VAL A 165 19.20 7.16 22.55
C VAL A 165 19.79 8.55 22.55
N HIS A 166 20.55 8.84 21.50
CA HIS A 166 21.10 10.17 21.23
C HIS A 166 20.48 10.73 19.94
N ILE A 167 19.73 11.82 20.09
CA ILE A 167 19.15 12.59 18.99
C ILE A 167 19.80 13.97 19.01
N PRO A 168 20.65 14.30 18.03
CA PRO A 168 21.16 15.67 17.87
C PRO A 168 20.02 16.69 17.78
N GLU A 169 20.17 17.84 18.44
CA GLU A 169 19.13 18.89 18.54
C GLU A 169 18.57 19.30 17.17
N ARG A 170 19.45 19.46 16.18
CA ARG A 170 19.09 19.74 14.78
C ARG A 170 18.05 18.79 14.18
N TYR A 171 18.06 17.51 14.57
CA TYR A 171 17.09 16.53 14.09
C TYR A 171 15.86 16.46 15.01
N LEU A 172 16.04 16.68 16.31
CA LEU A 172 14.92 16.70 17.25
C LEU A 172 13.95 17.85 16.94
N ASP A 173 14.47 19.00 16.50
CA ASP A 173 13.69 20.17 16.10
C ASP A 173 12.86 19.94 14.83
N GLU A 174 13.23 18.96 13.99
CA GLU A 174 12.44 18.55 12.82
C GLU A 174 11.22 17.69 13.19
N VAL A 175 11.20 17.15 14.42
CA VAL A 175 10.15 16.26 14.92
C VAL A 175 9.08 17.07 15.66
N PRO A 176 7.78 16.92 15.34
CA PRO A 176 6.71 17.57 16.08
C PRO A 176 6.82 17.28 17.59
N LYS A 177 6.65 18.31 18.42
CA LYS A 177 6.95 18.24 19.87
C LYS A 177 6.23 17.09 20.57
N GLU A 178 4.99 16.84 20.18
CA GLU A 178 4.15 15.76 20.69
C GLU A 178 4.64 14.35 20.30
N LYS A 179 5.45 14.23 19.24
CA LYS A 179 6.00 12.96 18.73
C LYS A 179 7.41 12.67 19.24
N GLN A 180 8.14 13.68 19.74
CA GLN A 180 9.54 13.53 20.19
C GLN A 180 9.72 12.47 21.28
N LYS A 181 8.81 12.44 22.27
CA LYS A 181 8.84 11.44 23.36
C LYS A 181 8.68 10.02 22.82
N ALA A 182 7.67 9.82 21.97
CA ALA A 182 7.39 8.54 21.36
C ALA A 182 8.55 8.07 20.48
N LEU A 183 9.14 8.95 19.66
CA LEU A 183 10.31 8.64 18.84
C LEU A 183 11.47 8.10 19.69
N LYS A 184 11.79 8.78 20.80
CA LYS A 184 12.84 8.33 21.72
C LYS A 184 12.54 6.95 22.30
N GLN A 185 11.32 6.74 22.78
CA GLN A 185 10.87 5.46 23.34
C GLN A 185 10.92 4.33 22.30
N ILE A 186 10.56 4.57 21.04
CA ILE A 186 10.68 3.60 19.94
C ILE A 186 12.13 3.18 19.74
N LEU A 187 13.05 4.14 19.66
CA LEU A 187 14.48 3.86 19.49
C LEU A 187 15.07 3.10 20.69
N MET A 188 14.61 3.38 21.92
CA MET A 188 15.01 2.65 23.12
C MET A 188 14.64 1.17 23.06
N GLN A 189 13.54 0.80 22.37
CA GLN A 189 13.09 -0.59 22.22
C GLN A 189 13.92 -1.42 21.21
N ASP A 190 14.98 -0.82 20.66
CA ASP A 190 15.81 -1.37 19.59
C ASP A 190 14.97 -1.88 18.41
N PRO A 191 14.55 -1.00 17.49
CA PRO A 191 13.70 -1.41 16.38
C PRO A 191 14.42 -2.31 15.37
N ARG A 192 15.75 -2.48 15.45
CA ARG A 192 16.52 -3.29 14.51
C ARG A 192 16.11 -4.77 14.55
N PRO A 193 16.33 -5.51 13.45
CA PRO A 193 16.23 -6.96 13.48
C PRO A 193 17.32 -7.55 14.40
N ALA A 194 16.93 -8.44 15.32
CA ALA A 194 17.84 -8.98 16.35
C ALA A 194 19.07 -9.74 15.81
N TYR A 195 19.04 -10.17 14.54
CA TYR A 195 20.13 -10.88 13.88
C TYR A 195 21.16 -9.94 13.21
N GLN A 196 20.96 -8.63 13.25
CA GLN A 196 21.86 -7.66 12.63
C GLN A 196 22.59 -6.84 13.70
N GLN A 197 23.91 -7.00 13.76
CA GLN A 197 24.81 -6.28 14.67
C GLN A 197 25.96 -5.63 13.88
N ASP A 198 25.61 -4.84 12.86
CA ASP A 198 26.59 -4.05 12.09
C ASP A 198 26.53 -2.59 12.52
N GLU A 199 27.57 -2.14 13.21
CA GLU A 199 27.69 -0.77 13.73
C GLU A 199 27.85 0.28 12.62
N LYS A 200 28.27 -0.13 11.41
CA LYS A 200 28.40 0.76 10.26
C LYS A 200 27.07 0.93 9.51
N ARG A 201 26.10 0.04 9.77
CA ARG A 201 24.82 0.05 9.07
C ARG A 201 23.93 1.18 9.56
N VAL A 202 23.37 1.91 8.60
CA VAL A 202 22.30 2.88 8.84
C VAL A 202 20.96 2.20 8.58
N TYR A 203 20.08 2.27 9.57
CA TYR A 203 18.71 1.79 9.51
C TYR A 203 17.78 2.98 9.25
N GLY A 204 16.73 2.78 8.47
CA GLY A 204 15.67 3.77 8.24
C GLY A 204 14.34 3.21 8.74
N MET A 205 13.61 3.97 9.56
CA MET A 205 12.23 3.66 9.95
C MET A 205 11.32 4.83 9.65
N GLU A 206 10.08 4.53 9.26
CA GLU A 206 9.07 5.55 9.06
C GLU A 206 8.23 5.74 10.32
N PHE A 207 8.09 6.99 10.74
CA PHE A 207 7.30 7.35 11.91
C PHE A 207 6.72 8.75 11.73
N ALA A 208 5.40 8.87 11.90
CA ALA A 208 4.66 10.14 11.89
C ALA A 208 4.95 10.98 10.62
N GLY A 209 4.99 10.33 9.46
CA GLY A 209 5.28 10.97 8.18
C GLY A 209 6.75 11.40 8.00
N MET A 210 7.67 10.84 8.77
CA MET A 210 9.12 11.10 8.67
C MET A 210 9.89 9.81 8.45
N GLU A 211 10.93 9.86 7.62
CA GLU A 211 11.99 8.84 7.55
C GLU A 211 13.06 9.18 8.60
N VAL A 212 13.20 8.33 9.62
CA VAL A 212 14.20 8.45 10.67
C VAL A 212 15.35 7.49 10.40
N LYS A 213 16.54 8.04 10.16
CA LYS A 213 17.79 7.28 9.97
C LYS A 213 18.59 7.23 11.25
N PHE A 214 18.98 6.03 11.68
CA PHE A 214 19.78 5.83 12.86
C PHE A 214 20.79 4.70 12.69
N ARG A 215 21.88 4.77 13.45
CA ARG A 215 22.85 3.68 13.61
C ARG A 215 22.92 3.31 15.08
N VAL A 216 23.36 2.10 15.39
CA VAL A 216 23.55 1.69 16.79
C VAL A 216 25.01 1.30 16.99
N VAL A 217 25.65 1.93 17.97
CA VAL A 217 27.06 1.74 18.33
C VAL A 217 27.10 1.62 19.86
N ASP A 218 27.76 0.59 20.37
CA ASP A 218 27.95 0.37 21.82
C ASP A 218 26.65 0.52 22.65
N GLY A 219 25.55 -0.08 22.20
CA GLY A 219 24.27 -0.02 22.91
C GLY A 219 23.55 1.34 22.87
N THR A 220 23.99 2.26 22.00
CA THR A 220 23.38 3.58 21.81
C THR A 220 22.87 3.76 20.38
N ALA A 221 21.59 4.07 20.22
CA ALA A 221 21.00 4.52 18.96
C ALA A 221 21.31 6.01 18.72
N TYR A 222 22.09 6.28 17.67
CA TYR A 222 22.41 7.62 17.19
C TYR A 222 21.56 7.96 15.98
N VAL A 223 20.68 8.95 16.11
CA VAL A 223 19.95 9.51 14.96
C VAL A 223 20.92 10.30 14.09
N CYS A 224 20.98 9.93 12.82
CA CYS A 224 21.90 10.47 11.81
C CYS A 224 21.18 11.16 10.65
N GLY A 225 19.85 11.13 10.63
CA GLY A 225 19.04 11.91 9.69
C GLY A 225 17.55 11.80 10.02
N ILE A 226 16.82 12.90 9.86
CA ILE A 226 15.37 12.91 9.79
C ILE A 226 15.01 13.67 8.52
N LYS A 227 14.03 13.16 7.78
CA LYS A 227 13.45 13.83 6.62
C LYS A 227 11.95 13.59 6.64
N LYS A 228 11.16 14.52 6.12
CA LYS A 228 9.76 14.21 5.82
C LYS A 228 9.73 13.05 4.84
N ALA A 229 9.03 11.98 5.20
CA ALA A 229 8.73 10.91 4.27
C ALA A 229 7.86 11.52 3.17
N GLU A 230 8.22 11.29 1.90
CA GLU A 230 7.31 11.60 0.81
C GLU A 230 6.03 10.80 1.08
N MET A 231 4.87 11.47 1.22
CA MET A 231 3.62 10.81 1.57
C MET A 231 3.33 9.69 0.55
N GLU A 232 3.56 8.45 0.96
CA GLU A 232 3.29 7.28 0.13
C GLU A 232 1.78 7.00 0.17
N GLN A 233 1.11 7.12 -0.98
CA GLN A 233 -0.32 6.84 -1.11
C GLN A 233 -0.56 5.32 -1.03
N ILE A 234 -1.05 4.84 0.11
CA ILE A 234 -1.53 3.47 0.31
C ILE A 234 -3.02 3.44 -0.05
N ASN A 235 -3.48 2.41 -0.77
CA ASN A 235 -4.92 2.23 -1.07
C ASN A 235 -5.64 1.44 0.03
N ASP A 236 -6.99 1.50 0.02
CA ASP A 236 -7.86 0.99 1.09
C ASP A 236 -7.77 -0.53 1.39
N GLN A 237 -6.93 -1.29 0.67
CA GLN A 237 -6.88 -2.76 0.75
C GLN A 237 -5.58 -3.32 1.36
N GLY A 238 -4.63 -2.49 1.76
CA GLY A 238 -3.41 -2.95 2.46
C GLY A 238 -2.43 -3.78 1.59
N GLU A 239 -2.58 -3.74 0.27
CA GLU A 239 -1.54 -4.21 -0.66
C GLU A 239 -0.43 -3.16 -0.77
N LYS A 240 0.83 -3.57 -1.01
CA LYS A 240 1.87 -2.63 -1.44
C LYS A 240 1.34 -1.90 -2.67
N ALA A 241 1.09 -0.59 -2.53
CA ALA A 241 0.46 0.16 -3.59
C ALA A 241 1.42 0.25 -4.77
N MET A 242 0.98 -0.32 -5.89
CA MET A 242 1.55 -0.03 -7.21
C MET A 242 1.57 1.49 -7.37
N LYS A 243 2.76 2.08 -7.37
CA LYS A 243 2.96 3.51 -7.56
C LYS A 243 2.90 3.81 -9.04
N PHE A 244 2.36 4.97 -9.37
CA PHE A 244 2.40 5.49 -10.73
C PHE A 244 3.30 6.70 -10.78
N ILE A 245 4.38 6.61 -11.56
CA ILE A 245 5.36 7.69 -11.72
C ILE A 245 5.41 8.15 -13.17
N VAL A 246 5.71 9.42 -13.39
CA VAL A 246 6.01 9.93 -14.75
C VAL A 246 7.36 9.36 -15.20
N ALA A 247 7.40 8.86 -16.43
CA ALA A 247 8.60 8.32 -17.02
C ALA A 247 9.70 9.39 -17.18
N LYS A 248 10.96 8.98 -17.02
CA LYS A 248 12.16 9.80 -17.13
C LYS A 248 13.17 9.09 -18.02
N ASN A 249 14.19 9.80 -18.49
CA ASN A 249 15.21 9.23 -19.39
C ASN A 249 15.87 7.96 -18.83
N GLU A 250 16.04 7.88 -17.51
CA GLU A 250 16.60 6.71 -16.82
C GLU A 250 15.73 5.43 -16.95
N HIS A 251 14.44 5.58 -17.22
CA HIS A 251 13.50 4.46 -17.35
C HIS A 251 13.41 3.88 -18.78
N VAL A 252 13.93 4.59 -19.78
CA VAL A 252 13.67 4.29 -21.21
C VAL A 252 14.17 2.90 -21.63
N ASP A 253 15.26 2.43 -21.03
CA ASP A 253 15.80 1.10 -21.33
C ASP A 253 14.83 -0.01 -20.93
N ARG A 254 14.31 0.08 -19.70
CA ARG A 254 13.29 -0.83 -19.20
C ARG A 254 11.97 -0.70 -19.99
N MET A 255 11.62 0.51 -20.41
CA MET A 255 10.44 0.73 -21.25
C MET A 255 10.56 0.03 -22.61
N CYS A 256 11.74 0.11 -23.24
CA CYS A 256 12.03 -0.58 -24.49
C CYS A 256 11.97 -2.10 -24.32
N GLU A 257 12.45 -2.63 -23.19
CA GLU A 257 12.38 -4.05 -22.87
C GLU A 257 10.93 -4.56 -22.79
N ILE A 258 10.10 -3.92 -21.97
CA ILE A 258 8.67 -4.28 -21.79
C ILE A 258 7.91 -4.14 -23.12
N THR A 259 8.21 -3.10 -23.89
CA THR A 259 7.61 -2.93 -25.23
C THR A 259 8.04 -4.06 -26.16
N GLY A 260 9.31 -4.49 -26.11
CA GLY A 260 9.81 -5.62 -26.87
C GLY A 260 9.13 -6.93 -26.51
N GLN A 261 8.85 -7.16 -25.22
CA GLN A 261 8.04 -8.27 -24.73
C GLN A 261 6.62 -8.23 -25.35
N ALA A 262 5.95 -7.07 -25.28
CA ALA A 262 4.61 -6.89 -25.86
C ALA A 262 4.58 -7.12 -27.38
N LYS A 263 5.58 -6.60 -28.14
CA LYS A 263 5.73 -6.84 -29.59
C LYS A 263 5.85 -8.32 -29.92
N ARG A 264 6.65 -9.08 -29.16
CA ARG A 264 6.80 -10.54 -29.35
C ARG A 264 5.49 -11.27 -29.08
N GLN A 265 4.73 -10.86 -28.07
CA GLN A 265 3.43 -11.44 -27.77
C GLN A 265 2.44 -11.22 -28.91
N LEU A 266 2.32 -9.99 -29.41
CA LEU A 266 1.42 -9.66 -30.52
C LEU A 266 1.78 -10.48 -31.77
N LYS A 267 3.07 -10.59 -32.09
CA LYS A 267 3.57 -11.45 -33.16
C LYS A 267 3.21 -12.92 -32.95
N GLY A 268 3.33 -13.43 -31.72
CA GLY A 268 2.96 -14.80 -31.36
C GLY A 268 1.46 -15.10 -31.52
N LEU A 269 0.61 -14.07 -31.44
CA LEU A 269 -0.82 -14.14 -31.75
C LEU A 269 -1.13 -13.99 -33.25
N GLY A 270 -0.10 -13.84 -34.10
CA GLY A 270 -0.26 -13.60 -35.53
C GLY A 270 -0.74 -12.19 -35.87
N LEU A 271 -0.57 -11.23 -34.97
CA LEU A 271 -1.02 -9.84 -35.14
C LEU A 271 0.13 -8.95 -35.65
N ASP A 272 -0.21 -8.02 -36.53
CA ASP A 272 0.71 -7.03 -37.11
C ASP A 272 0.83 -5.75 -36.26
N GLN A 273 0.01 -5.61 -35.21
CA GLN A 273 0.13 -4.56 -34.22
C GLN A 273 1.56 -4.50 -33.65
N TRP A 274 2.15 -3.31 -33.74
CA TRP A 274 3.49 -2.92 -33.31
C TRP A 274 4.65 -3.64 -34.04
N GLN A 275 4.38 -4.26 -35.18
CA GLN A 275 5.39 -4.96 -35.97
C GLN A 275 6.14 -4.05 -36.96
N LYS A 276 5.63 -2.85 -37.24
CA LYS A 276 6.25 -1.85 -38.14
C LYS A 276 7.30 -0.95 -37.45
N GLY A 277 7.97 -1.46 -36.40
CA GLY A 277 8.98 -0.72 -35.64
C GLY A 277 8.45 0.20 -34.52
N TYR A 278 7.13 0.39 -34.43
CA TYR A 278 6.47 1.24 -33.43
C TYR A 278 5.98 0.46 -32.20
N PRO A 279 6.00 1.00 -30.97
CA PRO A 279 6.72 2.20 -30.57
C PRO A 279 8.23 1.95 -30.52
N SER A 280 9.02 2.93 -30.97
CA SER A 280 10.49 2.86 -30.99
C SER A 280 11.08 3.55 -29.75
N ARG A 281 12.41 3.45 -29.57
CA ARG A 281 13.10 4.17 -28.49
C ARG A 281 12.90 5.69 -28.62
N GLU A 282 12.93 6.21 -29.84
CA GLU A 282 12.73 7.62 -30.14
C GLU A 282 11.33 8.09 -29.73
N VAL A 283 10.30 7.25 -29.96
CA VAL A 283 8.93 7.53 -29.48
C VAL A 283 8.90 7.65 -27.96
N TRP A 284 9.56 6.74 -27.24
CA TRP A 284 9.60 6.81 -25.78
C TRP A 284 10.37 8.03 -25.26
N LEU A 285 11.47 8.42 -25.92
CA LEU A 285 12.20 9.64 -25.58
C LEU A 285 11.37 10.90 -25.79
N ASP A 286 10.59 10.96 -26.89
CA ASP A 286 9.68 12.07 -27.17
C ASP A 286 8.52 12.12 -26.16
N ASP A 287 7.91 10.98 -25.84
CA ASP A 287 6.85 10.88 -24.83
C ASP A 287 7.34 11.28 -23.43
N VAL A 288 8.55 10.86 -23.05
CA VAL A 288 9.20 11.27 -21.79
C VAL A 288 9.42 12.79 -21.77
N LYS A 289 9.88 13.37 -22.89
CA LYS A 289 10.07 14.82 -23.01
C LYS A 289 8.74 15.58 -22.89
N LYS A 290 7.65 15.01 -23.42
CA LYS A 290 6.28 15.56 -23.31
C LYS A 290 5.66 15.35 -21.93
N GLY A 291 6.24 14.50 -21.08
CA GLY A 291 5.72 14.19 -19.76
C GLY A 291 4.40 13.40 -19.79
N CYS A 292 4.12 12.69 -20.89
CA CYS A 292 2.83 12.03 -21.11
C CYS A 292 2.86 10.51 -20.87
N THR A 293 3.99 9.94 -20.45
CA THR A 293 4.11 8.50 -20.15
C THR A 293 4.25 8.24 -18.66
N TYR A 294 3.53 7.22 -18.20
CA TYR A 294 3.42 6.83 -16.80
C TYR A 294 3.82 5.35 -16.64
N LEU A 295 4.45 5.06 -15.51
CA LEU A 295 5.00 3.75 -15.18
C LEU A 295 4.33 3.21 -13.93
N ALA A 296 3.85 1.98 -14.00
CA ALA A 296 3.39 1.22 -12.85
C ALA A 296 4.60 0.58 -12.17
N VAL A 297 4.89 0.97 -10.93
CA VAL A 297 6.08 0.56 -10.18
C VAL A 297 5.69 -0.10 -8.87
N GLU A 298 6.27 -1.26 -8.59
CA GLU A 298 6.09 -1.99 -7.34
C GLU A 298 7.46 -2.49 -6.87
N GLU A 299 7.82 -2.23 -5.61
CA GLU A 299 9.13 -2.61 -5.04
C GLU A 299 10.37 -2.11 -5.81
N GLY A 300 10.24 -1.02 -6.57
CA GLY A 300 11.30 -0.48 -7.42
C GLY A 300 11.34 -1.07 -8.83
N GLU A 301 10.48 -2.04 -9.13
CA GLU A 301 10.38 -2.70 -10.43
C GLU A 301 9.27 -2.08 -11.28
N ILE A 302 9.59 -1.78 -12.55
CA ILE A 302 8.60 -1.29 -13.52
C ILE A 302 7.84 -2.50 -14.07
N LEU A 303 6.54 -2.56 -13.76
CA LEU A 303 5.64 -3.65 -14.11
C LEU A 303 4.76 -3.35 -15.34
N GLY A 304 4.55 -2.07 -15.64
CA GLY A 304 3.67 -1.64 -16.73
C GLY A 304 3.92 -0.21 -17.15
N ILE A 305 3.44 0.12 -18.36
CA ILE A 305 3.66 1.40 -19.03
C ILE A 305 2.37 1.79 -19.72
N PHE A 306 1.98 3.06 -19.66
CA PHE A 306 0.96 3.62 -20.54
C PHE A 306 1.26 5.09 -20.83
N ALA A 307 0.80 5.57 -21.97
CA ALA A 307 0.76 6.99 -22.31
C ALA A 307 -0.64 7.55 -22.04
N PHE A 308 -0.72 8.76 -21.52
CA PHE A 308 -1.95 9.48 -21.22
C PHE A 308 -1.94 10.84 -21.91
N GLN A 309 -3.01 11.17 -22.62
CA GLN A 309 -3.13 12.42 -23.36
C GLN A 309 -4.46 13.08 -23.07
N THR A 310 -4.44 14.41 -23.00
CA THR A 310 -5.61 15.27 -22.78
C THR A 310 -5.98 16.07 -24.04
N THR A 311 -5.21 15.88 -25.11
CA THR A 311 -5.48 16.45 -26.43
C THR A 311 -6.27 15.45 -27.26
N PRO A 312 -7.22 15.91 -28.10
CA PRO A 312 -7.96 15.02 -28.99
C PRO A 312 -7.04 14.20 -29.91
N ASP A 313 -7.37 12.92 -30.09
CA ASP A 313 -6.70 12.06 -31.07
C ASP A 313 -7.42 12.18 -32.42
N VAL A 314 -6.68 12.57 -33.45
CA VAL A 314 -7.18 12.72 -34.83
C VAL A 314 -7.77 11.42 -35.38
N SER A 315 -7.29 10.26 -34.91
CA SER A 315 -7.81 8.94 -35.28
C SER A 315 -9.22 8.67 -34.73
N TYR A 316 -9.68 9.47 -33.75
CA TYR A 316 -10.98 9.28 -33.09
C TYR A 316 -12.08 10.18 -33.67
N TYR A 317 -11.75 11.02 -34.66
CA TYR A 317 -12.70 11.94 -35.29
C TYR A 317 -13.73 11.22 -36.16
N GLU A 318 -13.30 10.15 -36.84
CA GLU A 318 -14.17 9.29 -37.65
C GLU A 318 -14.29 7.91 -37.02
N ILE A 319 -15.51 7.42 -36.87
CA ILE A 319 -15.79 6.08 -36.33
C ILE A 319 -16.94 5.44 -37.11
N ASP A 320 -16.75 4.18 -37.51
CA ASP A 320 -17.84 3.29 -37.92
C ASP A 320 -18.47 2.70 -36.65
N GLY A 321 -19.45 3.43 -36.12
CA GLY A 321 -20.06 3.20 -34.81
C GLY A 321 -20.50 4.52 -34.18
N LYS A 322 -20.53 4.57 -32.85
CA LYS A 322 -20.87 5.80 -32.12
C LYS A 322 -20.16 5.84 -30.76
N TRP A 323 -19.53 6.97 -30.47
CA TRP A 323 -19.06 7.28 -29.12
C TRP A 323 -20.25 7.40 -28.14
N LEU A 324 -20.04 7.03 -26.89
CA LEU A 324 -21.01 7.19 -25.81
C LEU A 324 -21.26 8.66 -25.49
N THR A 325 -20.23 9.50 -25.67
CA THR A 325 -20.32 10.94 -25.41
C THR A 325 -19.79 11.77 -26.58
N ASP A 326 -20.38 12.94 -26.79
CA ASP A 326 -19.95 13.92 -27.80
C ASP A 326 -18.97 14.98 -27.22
N GLY A 327 -18.57 14.82 -25.95
CA GLY A 327 -17.77 15.80 -25.19
C GLY A 327 -16.26 15.57 -25.27
N GLU A 328 -15.52 16.43 -24.56
CA GLU A 328 -14.08 16.27 -24.38
C GLU A 328 -13.75 14.97 -23.63
N TYR A 329 -12.65 14.34 -24.02
CA TYR A 329 -12.17 13.07 -23.48
C TYR A 329 -10.66 13.11 -23.26
N ALA A 330 -10.19 12.29 -22.33
CA ALA A 330 -8.79 11.92 -22.27
C ALA A 330 -8.57 10.61 -23.03
N SER A 331 -7.35 10.33 -23.49
CA SER A 331 -7.01 9.08 -24.17
C SER A 331 -5.83 8.37 -23.52
N MET A 332 -5.89 7.04 -23.54
CA MET A 332 -4.81 6.17 -23.10
C MET A 332 -4.23 5.41 -24.30
N HIS A 333 -2.92 5.45 -24.46
CA HIS A 333 -2.19 4.79 -25.56
C HIS A 333 -1.04 3.94 -25.03
N ARG A 334 -0.49 3.08 -25.90
CA ARG A 334 0.76 2.31 -25.66
C ARG A 334 0.77 1.53 -24.34
N VAL A 335 -0.39 0.98 -23.95
CA VAL A 335 -0.55 0.21 -22.71
C VAL A 335 0.20 -1.12 -22.81
N CYS A 336 1.23 -1.31 -21.99
CA CYS A 336 2.07 -2.50 -21.95
C CYS A 336 2.20 -3.03 -20.51
N VAL A 337 2.26 -4.36 -20.35
CA VAL A 337 2.54 -5.02 -19.07
C VAL A 337 3.72 -5.97 -19.26
N ALA A 338 4.68 -5.93 -18.32
CA ALA A 338 5.83 -6.81 -18.32
C ALA A 338 5.40 -8.29 -18.25
N ASP A 339 6.07 -9.17 -18.97
CA ASP A 339 5.73 -10.60 -19.09
C ASP A 339 5.62 -11.28 -17.71
N GLU A 340 6.58 -11.01 -16.84
CA GLU A 340 6.68 -11.48 -15.45
C GLU A 340 5.58 -10.94 -14.52
N SER A 341 4.79 -9.98 -14.99
CA SER A 341 3.74 -9.30 -14.22
C SER A 341 2.33 -9.56 -14.79
N LYS A 342 2.23 -10.39 -15.82
CA LYS A 342 0.93 -10.80 -16.38
C LYS A 342 0.12 -11.61 -15.36
N GLY A 343 -1.20 -11.44 -15.41
CA GLY A 343 -2.13 -12.10 -14.48
C GLY A 343 -2.23 -11.46 -13.09
N LYS A 344 -1.34 -10.51 -12.74
CA LYS A 344 -1.34 -9.81 -11.44
C LYS A 344 -2.25 -8.57 -11.38
N GLY A 345 -3.10 -8.37 -12.38
CA GLY A 345 -4.03 -7.23 -12.42
C GLY A 345 -3.42 -5.86 -12.76
N VAL A 346 -2.14 -5.79 -13.16
CA VAL A 346 -1.42 -4.53 -13.48
C VAL A 346 -2.17 -3.65 -14.49
N ALA A 347 -2.68 -4.22 -15.58
CA ALA A 347 -3.44 -3.47 -16.59
C ALA A 347 -4.70 -2.82 -16.00
N GLY A 348 -5.42 -3.54 -15.14
CA GLY A 348 -6.59 -2.99 -14.45
C GLY A 348 -6.23 -1.80 -13.56
N LYS A 349 -5.13 -1.92 -12.79
CA LYS A 349 -4.62 -0.83 -11.95
C LYS A 349 -4.20 0.39 -12.79
N MET A 350 -3.55 0.19 -13.96
CA MET A 350 -3.22 1.27 -14.90
C MET A 350 -4.48 1.98 -15.43
N PHE A 351 -5.53 1.23 -15.80
CA PHE A 351 -6.79 1.82 -16.26
C PHE A 351 -7.45 2.65 -15.15
N SER A 352 -7.57 2.10 -13.93
CA SER A 352 -8.10 2.84 -12.77
C SER A 352 -7.35 4.15 -12.53
N TYR A 353 -6.02 4.12 -12.57
CA TYR A 353 -5.22 5.33 -12.40
C TYR A 353 -5.42 6.34 -13.56
N GLY A 354 -5.53 5.86 -14.80
CA GLY A 354 -5.88 6.71 -15.94
C GLY A 354 -7.26 7.37 -15.81
N PHE A 355 -8.23 6.69 -15.19
CA PHE A 355 -9.54 7.26 -14.88
C PHE A 355 -9.43 8.39 -13.86
N GLU A 356 -8.74 8.16 -12.74
CA GLU A 356 -8.50 9.19 -11.73
C GLU A 356 -7.79 10.42 -12.31
N MET A 357 -6.83 10.21 -13.22
CA MET A 357 -6.14 11.31 -13.90
C MET A 357 -7.09 12.12 -14.79
N ALA A 358 -7.99 11.45 -15.51
CA ALA A 358 -8.97 12.10 -16.37
C ALA A 358 -9.98 12.91 -15.54
N GLU A 359 -10.51 12.35 -14.45
CA GLU A 359 -11.40 13.05 -13.51
C GLU A 359 -10.73 14.30 -12.91
N LYS A 360 -9.49 14.16 -12.43
CA LYS A 360 -8.71 15.30 -11.88
C LYS A 360 -8.44 16.39 -12.92
N SER A 361 -8.39 16.02 -14.19
CA SER A 361 -8.19 16.95 -15.31
C SER A 361 -9.52 17.49 -15.87
N GLY A 362 -10.66 17.14 -15.27
CA GLY A 362 -11.99 17.64 -15.64
C GLY A 362 -12.68 16.90 -16.79
N PHE A 363 -12.10 15.81 -17.29
CA PHE A 363 -12.71 14.98 -18.33
C PHE A 363 -13.80 14.07 -17.75
N LYS A 364 -14.82 13.79 -18.57
CA LYS A 364 -15.94 12.91 -18.20
C LYS A 364 -15.88 11.55 -18.89
N ALA A 365 -14.92 11.35 -19.78
CA ALA A 365 -14.75 10.13 -20.53
C ALA A 365 -13.27 9.85 -20.82
N VAL A 366 -12.93 8.57 -20.89
CA VAL A 366 -11.64 8.08 -21.40
C VAL A 366 -11.86 7.22 -22.63
N ARG A 367 -11.09 7.47 -23.68
CA ARG A 367 -11.09 6.69 -24.92
C ARG A 367 -9.79 5.92 -25.10
N ILE A 368 -9.90 4.75 -25.70
CA ILE A 368 -8.77 3.86 -26.03
C ILE A 368 -9.16 2.96 -27.19
N ASP A 369 -8.17 2.51 -27.95
CA ASP A 369 -8.36 1.57 -29.03
C ASP A 369 -7.40 0.37 -28.93
N THR A 370 -7.75 -0.72 -29.60
CA THR A 370 -6.87 -1.88 -29.74
C THR A 370 -7.12 -2.63 -31.03
N HIS A 371 -6.17 -3.49 -31.43
CA HIS A 371 -6.28 -4.30 -32.64
C HIS A 371 -7.47 -5.29 -32.57
N PRO A 372 -8.23 -5.51 -33.65
CA PRO A 372 -9.37 -6.42 -33.67
C PRO A 372 -9.05 -7.87 -33.26
N GLY A 373 -7.82 -8.32 -33.51
CA GLY A 373 -7.31 -9.63 -33.09
C GLY A 373 -6.72 -9.68 -31.67
N ASN A 374 -6.54 -8.54 -30.98
CA ASN A 374 -5.99 -8.48 -29.62
C ASN A 374 -7.08 -8.78 -28.58
N LEU A 375 -7.61 -10.00 -28.61
CA LEU A 375 -8.66 -10.47 -27.70
C LEU A 375 -8.28 -10.32 -26.21
N PRO A 376 -7.03 -10.54 -25.77
CA PRO A 376 -6.64 -10.28 -24.39
C PRO A 376 -6.85 -8.82 -23.95
N MET A 377 -6.48 -7.85 -24.80
CA MET A 377 -6.68 -6.44 -24.49
C MET A 377 -8.17 -6.07 -24.50
N GLN A 378 -8.95 -6.57 -25.46
CA GLN A 378 -10.40 -6.32 -25.51
C GLN A 378 -11.10 -6.79 -24.21
N ARG A 379 -10.78 -8.00 -23.73
CA ARG A 379 -11.30 -8.50 -22.44
C ARG A 379 -10.85 -7.66 -21.24
N ALA A 380 -9.61 -7.16 -21.26
CA ALA A 380 -9.10 -6.30 -20.21
C ALA A 380 -9.84 -4.95 -20.15
N LEU A 381 -10.14 -4.37 -21.31
CA LEU A 381 -10.92 -3.14 -21.45
C LEU A 381 -12.36 -3.33 -20.97
N GLU A 382 -13.04 -4.38 -21.42
CA GLU A 382 -14.40 -4.72 -20.97
C GLU A 382 -14.46 -4.93 -19.45
N LYS A 383 -13.49 -5.67 -18.87
CA LYS A 383 -13.39 -5.87 -17.42
C LYS A 383 -13.16 -4.56 -16.65
N ALA A 384 -12.46 -3.60 -17.25
CA ALA A 384 -12.25 -2.27 -16.68
C ALA A 384 -13.44 -1.32 -16.86
N GLY A 385 -14.53 -1.78 -17.48
CA GLY A 385 -15.76 -1.00 -17.66
C GLY A 385 -15.77 -0.09 -18.88
N PHE A 386 -14.88 -0.32 -19.85
CA PHE A 386 -15.00 0.29 -21.16
C PHE A 386 -16.11 -0.37 -21.98
N VAL A 387 -16.80 0.41 -22.79
CA VAL A 387 -17.79 -0.04 -23.76
C VAL A 387 -17.21 0.06 -25.16
N ARG A 388 -17.43 -0.98 -25.98
CA ARG A 388 -17.05 -0.97 -27.39
C ARG A 388 -17.93 0.01 -28.17
N CYS A 389 -17.33 0.99 -28.83
CA CYS A 389 -18.04 2.06 -29.55
C CYS A 389 -18.13 1.84 -31.06
N GLY A 390 -17.16 1.11 -31.64
CA GLY A 390 -17.10 0.92 -33.09
C GLY A 390 -15.71 0.60 -33.59
N LYS A 391 -15.49 0.86 -34.88
CA LYS A 391 -14.20 0.71 -35.56
C LYS A 391 -13.69 2.07 -36.01
N ILE A 392 -12.40 2.30 -35.83
CA ILE A 392 -11.69 3.48 -36.31
C ILE A 392 -10.55 3.06 -37.23
N LYS A 393 -10.01 4.01 -37.99
CA LYS A 393 -8.74 3.84 -38.71
C LYS A 393 -7.72 4.81 -38.13
N LEU A 394 -6.51 4.32 -37.87
CA LEU A 394 -5.44 5.18 -37.40
C LEU A 394 -5.11 6.24 -38.46
N ALA A 395 -5.12 7.51 -38.08
CA ALA A 395 -4.90 8.61 -39.01
C ALA A 395 -3.41 8.91 -39.22
N GLU A 396 -2.56 8.60 -38.22
CA GLU A 396 -1.15 8.96 -38.20
C GLU A 396 -0.24 7.82 -37.73
N GLY A 397 1.06 7.99 -37.96
CA GLY A 397 2.10 7.06 -37.54
C GLY A 397 2.32 5.86 -38.48
N PRO A 398 3.23 4.93 -38.10
CA PRO A 398 3.61 3.80 -38.96
C PRO A 398 2.47 2.82 -39.28
N GLU A 399 1.38 2.89 -38.53
CA GLU A 399 0.18 2.05 -38.64
C GLU A 399 -1.01 2.81 -39.26
N ALA A 400 -0.77 3.97 -39.88
CA ALA A 400 -1.83 4.75 -40.52
C ALA A 400 -2.62 3.91 -41.53
N GLY A 401 -3.95 3.97 -41.44
CA GLY A 401 -4.89 3.17 -42.22
C GLY A 401 -5.27 1.83 -41.59
N ASP A 402 -4.53 1.35 -40.58
CA ASP A 402 -4.85 0.08 -39.90
C ASP A 402 -6.15 0.23 -39.06
N GLU A 403 -7.02 -0.79 -39.11
CA GLU A 403 -8.29 -0.80 -38.37
C GLU A 403 -8.04 -1.07 -36.87
N ARG A 404 -8.75 -0.36 -36.00
CA ARG A 404 -8.79 -0.60 -34.55
C ARG A 404 -10.22 -0.65 -34.05
N ILE A 405 -10.44 -1.41 -32.98
CA ILE A 405 -11.69 -1.38 -32.24
C ILE A 405 -11.56 -0.29 -31.18
N ALA A 406 -12.47 0.69 -31.24
CA ALA A 406 -12.55 1.81 -30.32
C ALA A 406 -13.43 1.49 -29.12
N PHE A 407 -13.00 1.96 -27.96
CA PHE A 407 -13.64 1.79 -26.66
C PHE A 407 -13.71 3.12 -25.91
N GLU A 408 -14.80 3.33 -25.17
CA GLU A 408 -14.99 4.49 -24.32
C GLU A 408 -15.54 4.09 -22.95
N LYS A 409 -15.06 4.76 -21.90
CA LYS A 409 -15.60 4.67 -20.56
C LYS A 409 -16.05 6.04 -20.10
N ILE A 410 -17.30 6.14 -19.66
CA ILE A 410 -17.79 7.29 -18.88
C ILE A 410 -17.30 7.14 -17.44
N LEU A 411 -16.80 8.25 -16.89
CA LEU A 411 -16.24 8.36 -15.54
C LEU A 411 -17.33 8.65 -14.52
#